data_AF-A0A4Q5WTP5-F1
#
_entry.id   AF-A0A4Q5WTP5-F1
#
_cell.length_a   1.000
_cell.length_b   1.000
_cell.length_c   1.000
_cell.angle_alpha   90.00
_cell.angle_beta   90.00
_cell.angle_gamma   90.00
#
_symmetry.space_group_name_H-M   'P 1'
#
loop_
_entity.id
_entity.type
_entity.pdbx_description
1 polymer ?
#
loop_
_entity_poly.entity_id
_entity_poly.type
_entity_poly.pdbx_seq_one_letter_code
_entity_poly.pdbx_strand_id
1 'polypeptide(L)' 'MHPRYEGMDFPTLKLLFEHTKKQFDQATSESRSHPEVNAIYRELKEIQYCMSMKEIEVPGEPAPVLQEGR' A
#
# COMPACT_ATOMS: atom_id res chain seq x y z
N MET A 1 -9.35 -11.31 -4.23
CA MET A 1 -7.93 -11.15 -3.88
C MET A 1 -7.19 -10.84 -5.18
N HIS A 2 -6.30 -9.84 -5.22
CA HIS A 2 -5.54 -9.56 -6.44
C HIS A 2 -4.47 -10.66 -6.58
N PRO A 3 -4.43 -11.44 -7.68
CA PRO A 3 -3.58 -12.63 -7.79
C PRO A 3 -2.08 -12.31 -7.69
N ARG A 4 -1.71 -11.03 -7.83
CA ARG A 4 -0.33 -10.54 -7.77
C ARG A 4 0.31 -10.61 -6.38
N TYR A 5 -0.50 -10.55 -5.32
CA TYR A 5 -0.02 -10.54 -3.92
C TYR A 5 -0.50 -11.76 -3.12
N GLU A 6 -1.18 -12.68 -3.81
CA GLU A 6 -1.61 -13.95 -3.24
C GLU A 6 -0.38 -14.79 -2.89
N GLY A 7 -0.37 -15.37 -1.68
CA GLY A 7 0.76 -16.16 -1.19
C GLY A 7 1.91 -15.37 -0.54
N MET A 8 1.92 -14.03 -0.59
CA MET A 8 2.90 -13.24 0.17
C MET A 8 2.57 -13.22 1.67
N ASP A 9 3.59 -13.31 2.52
CA ASP A 9 3.46 -13.10 3.97
C ASP A 9 3.36 -11.61 4.33
N PHE A 10 2.88 -11.31 5.53
CA PHE A 10 2.68 -9.93 5.99
C PHE A 10 3.98 -9.10 6.00
N PRO A 11 5.13 -9.60 6.52
CA PRO A 11 6.41 -8.90 6.40
C PRO A 11 6.79 -8.54 4.96
N THR A 12 6.63 -9.47 4.02
CA THR A 12 6.90 -9.24 2.59
C THR A 12 5.98 -8.15 2.02
N LEU A 13 4.67 -8.18 2.33
CA LEU A 13 3.74 -7.15 1.91
C LEU A 13 4.08 -5.77 2.51
N LYS A 14 4.51 -5.73 3.78
CA LYS A 14 4.93 -4.50 4.44
C LYS A 14 6.17 -3.89 3.78
N LEU A 15 7.18 -4.70 3.43
CA LEU A 15 8.35 -4.25 2.68
C LEU A 15 7.97 -3.70 1.31
N LEU A 16 7.04 -4.39 0.61
CA LEU A 16 6.56 -3.96 -0.69
C LEU A 16 5.77 -2.65 -0.61
N PHE A 17 4.96 -2.48 0.42
CA PHE A 17 4.23 -1.25 0.69
C PHE A 17 5.18 -0.06 0.87
N GLU A 18 6.19 -0.21 1.73
CA GLU A 18 7.19 0.83 1.98
C GLU A 18 8.00 1.18 0.72
N HIS A 19 8.36 0.18 -0.08
CA HIS A 19 9.04 0.40 -1.36
C HIS A 19 8.16 1.18 -2.35
N THR A 20 6.91 0.75 -2.51
CA THR A 20 5.95 1.38 -3.45
C THR A 20 5.62 2.81 -2.99
N LYS A 21 5.59 3.06 -1.68
CA LYS A 21 5.38 4.39 -1.10
C LYS A 21 6.52 5.34 -1.48
N LYS A 22 7.77 4.88 -1.38
CA LYS A 22 8.93 5.66 -1.85
C LYS A 22 8.84 5.98 -3.34
N GLN A 23 8.37 5.04 -4.16
CA GLN A 23 8.17 5.29 -5.60
C GLN A 23 7.08 6.32 -5.86
N PHE A 24 6.01 6.32 -5.07
CA PHE A 24 4.96 7.34 -5.15
C PHE A 24 5.49 8.73 -4.75
N ASP A 25 6.21 8.83 -3.64
CA ASP A 25 6.83 10.09 -3.19
C ASP A 25 7.84 10.62 -4.21
N GLN A 26 8.61 9.72 -4.84
CA GLN A 26 9.52 10.09 -5.92
C GLN A 26 8.75 10.56 -7.17
N ALA A 27 7.73 9.82 -7.61
CA ALA A 27 6.96 10.17 -8.80
C ALA A 27 6.22 11.52 -8.66
N THR A 28 5.73 11.81 -7.45
CA THR A 28 5.12 13.10 -7.13
C THR A 28 6.16 14.22 -7.09
N SER A 29 7.32 14.00 -6.46
CA SER A 29 8.43 14.96 -6.42
C SER A 29 8.97 15.29 -7.82
N GLU A 30 9.11 14.28 -8.69
CA GLU A 30 9.54 14.43 -10.08
C GLU A 30 8.45 15.02 -11.00
N SER A 31 7.27 15.33 -10.47
CA SER A 31 6.12 15.82 -11.26
C SER A 31 5.79 14.92 -12.45
N ARG A 32 5.87 13.59 -12.25
CA ARG A 32 5.48 12.61 -13.27
C ARG A 32 4.02 12.76 -13.63
N SER A 33 3.63 12.23 -14.78
CA SER A 33 2.27 12.39 -15.29
C SER A 33 1.24 11.81 -14.33
N HIS A 34 0.06 12.45 -14.23
CA HIS A 34 -1.03 11.97 -13.37
C HIS A 34 -1.40 10.49 -13.57
N PRO A 35 -1.40 9.94 -14.81
CA PRO A 35 -1.62 8.50 -15.01
C PRO A 35 -0.56 7.61 -14.36
N GLU A 36 0.71 7.99 -14.40
CA GLU A 36 1.81 7.24 -13.78
C GLU A 36 1.71 7.27 -12.25
N VAL A 37 1.45 8.44 -11.69
CA VAL A 37 1.24 8.60 -10.23
C VAL A 37 0.02 7.80 -9.77
N ASN A 38 -1.08 7.82 -10.53
CA ASN A 38 -2.28 7.05 -10.21
C ASN A 38 -2.07 5.53 -10.28
N ALA A 39 -1.22 5.04 -11.19
CA ALA A 39 -0.89 3.62 -11.26
C ALA A 39 -0.16 3.17 -9.99
N ILE A 40 0.83 3.95 -9.53
CA ILE A 40 1.57 3.67 -8.29
C ILE A 40 0.63 3.77 -7.07
N TYR A 41 -0.26 4.77 -7.05
CA TYR A 41 -1.27 4.91 -5.99
C TYR A 41 -2.21 3.71 -5.91
N ARG A 42 -2.67 3.21 -7.07
CA ARG A 42 -3.51 2.01 -7.13
C ARG A 42 -2.77 0.79 -6.57
N GLU A 43 -1.50 0.64 -6.93
CA GLU A 43 -0.65 -0.43 -6.41
C GLU A 43 -0.51 -0.37 -4.89
N LEU A 44 -0.29 0.82 -4.32
CA LEU A 44 -0.29 1.05 -2.86
C LEU A 44 -1.59 0.60 -2.18
N LYS A 45 -2.74 0.92 -2.78
CA LYS A 45 -4.06 0.55 -2.24
C LYS A 45 -4.30 -0.95 -2.27
N GLU A 46 -3.85 -1.63 -3.31
CA GLU A 46 -3.96 -3.08 -3.41
C GLU A 46 -3.09 -3.79 -2.37
N ILE A 47 -1.85 -3.33 -2.17
CA ILE A 47 -0.97 -3.87 -1.12
C ILE A 47 -1.55 -3.61 0.27
N GLN A 48 -2.03 -2.38 0.53
CA GLN A 48 -2.68 -2.01 1.80
C GLN A 48 -3.88 -2.92 2.09
N TYR A 49 -4.72 -3.19 1.09
CA TYR A 49 -5.85 -4.09 1.22
C TYR A 49 -5.41 -5.52 1.56
N CYS A 50 -4.40 -6.06 0.86
CA CYS A 50 -3.85 -7.38 1.15
C CYS A 50 -3.27 -7.49 2.56
N MET A 51 -2.60 -6.43 3.04
CA MET A 51 -2.11 -6.35 4.42
C MET A 51 -3.26 -6.35 5.42
N SER A 52 -4.29 -5.51 5.22
CA SER A 52 -5.46 -5.46 6.11
C SER A 52 -6.22 -6.78 6.15
N MET A 53 -6.37 -7.48 5.03
CA MET A 53 -7.00 -8.81 5.02
C MET A 53 -6.24 -9.81 5.88
N LYS A 54 -4.90 -9.76 5.85
CA LYS A 54 -4.05 -10.63 6.69
C LYS A 54 -4.01 -10.17 8.14
N GLU A 55 -4.01 -8.87 8.41
CA GLU A 55 -4.11 -8.31 9.76
C GLU A 55 -5.45 -8.66 10.42
N ILE A 56 -6.55 -8.72 9.65
CA ILE A 56 -7.83 -9.23 10.15
C ILE A 56 -7.74 -10.72 10.50
N GLU A 57 -6.91 -11.50 9.80
CA GLU A 57 -6.61 -12.90 10.15
C GLU A 57 -5.67 -13.03 11.38
N VAL A 58 -4.91 -11.98 11.74
CA VAL A 58 -4.07 -11.94 12.95
C VAL A 58 -4.65 -10.95 13.97
N PRO A 59 -5.49 -11.38 14.93
CA PRO A 59 -6.16 -10.47 15.85
C PRO A 59 -5.12 -9.78 16.76
N GLY A 60 -4.72 -8.55 16.44
CA GLY A 60 -3.65 -7.92 17.22
C GLY A 60 -3.32 -6.45 17.00
N GLU A 61 -3.52 -5.85 15.82
CA GLU A 61 -3.03 -4.47 15.63
C GLU A 61 -4.03 -3.61 14.84
N PRO A 62 -4.46 -2.44 15.36
CA PRO A 62 -5.45 -1.59 14.71
C PRO A 62 -4.82 -0.81 13.56
N ALA A 63 -5.48 -0.85 12.40
CA ALA A 63 -5.14 -0.07 11.22
C ALA A 63 -4.89 1.42 11.55
N PRO A 64 -3.88 2.07 10.94
CA PRO A 64 -3.59 3.47 11.20
C PRO A 64 -4.76 4.34 10.73
N VAL A 65 -5.41 4.98 11.70
CA VAL A 65 -6.48 5.95 11.50
C VAL A 65 -5.92 7.12 10.68
N LEU A 66 -6.41 7.29 9.46
CA LEU A 66 -6.22 8.52 8.70
C LEU A 66 -6.89 9.65 9.48
N GLN A 67 -6.11 10.43 10.23
CA GLN A 67 -6.59 11.68 10.82
C GLN A 67 -6.80 12.68 9.68
N GLU A 68 -8.04 12.83 9.24
CA GLU A 68 -8.45 14.02 8.49
C GLU A 68 -8.39 15.23 9.44
N GLY A 69 -7.47 16.14 9.15
CA GLY A 69 -7.35 17.42 9.86
C GLY A 69 -8.57 18.28 9.59
N ARG A 70 -9.21 18.72 10.68
CA ARG A 70 -10.15 19.86 10.69
C ARG A 70 -9.42 21.13 11.07
#